data_AF-D7I7Y2-F1
#
_entry.id   AF-D7I7Y2-F1
#
_cell.length_a   1.000
_cell.length_b   1.000
_cell.length_c   1.000
_cell.angle_alpha   90.00
_cell.angle_beta   90.00
_cell.angle_gamma   90.00
#
_symmetry.space_group_name_H-M   'P 1'
#
loop_
_entity.id
_entity.type
_entity.pdbx_description
1 polymer ?
#
loop_
_entity_poly.entity_id
_entity_poly.type
_entity_poly.pdbx_seq_one_letter_code
_entity_poly.pdbx_strand_id
1 'polypeptide(L)'
;MKKFNDANVGLFILLTTCLSLFSCNNDNDNYPKDYVGFEKSTRTVECDKNQSESELQIKIIATDKSKEDRTVLLATPALPAGQAPIMKLTEAKVTIKAGQKSATTIIKLYPKKMVLKQQNITLSCTPQWKEGSVSKLTILLKRN
;
A
#
# COMPACT_ATOMS: atom_id res chain seq x y z
N MET A 1 42.59 46.58 -19.72
CA MET A 1 41.31 45.87 -19.94
C MET A 1 41.54 44.61 -20.76
N LYS A 2 41.28 43.43 -20.19
CA LYS A 2 40.88 42.15 -20.84
C LYS A 2 40.72 41.13 -19.69
N LYS A 3 39.55 41.12 -19.04
CA LYS A 3 38.39 40.24 -19.26
C LYS A 3 38.68 38.76 -19.00
N PHE A 4 38.07 38.33 -17.89
CA PHE A 4 37.91 37.02 -17.27
C PHE A 4 37.71 35.85 -18.24
N ASN A 5 38.12 34.66 -17.78
CA ASN A 5 37.34 33.43 -17.95
C ASN A 5 37.44 32.59 -16.66
N ASP A 6 36.68 33.00 -15.64
CA ASP A 6 36.24 32.17 -14.50
C ASP A 6 35.21 31.13 -14.97
N ALA A 7 35.59 30.29 -15.94
CA ALA A 7 34.67 29.32 -16.56
C ALA A 7 34.93 27.87 -16.11
N ASN A 8 35.97 27.62 -15.32
CA ASN A 8 36.42 26.24 -15.05
C ASN A 8 36.32 25.78 -13.59
N VAL A 9 35.91 26.65 -12.65
CA VAL A 9 35.71 26.29 -11.24
C VAL A 9 34.24 25.97 -10.93
N GLY A 10 33.30 26.46 -11.75
CA GLY A 10 31.86 26.19 -11.59
C GLY A 10 31.38 24.85 -12.17
N LEU A 11 32.12 24.25 -13.10
CA LEU A 11 31.66 23.06 -13.84
C LEU A 11 31.96 21.74 -13.09
N PHE A 12 32.93 21.72 -12.17
CA PHE A 12 33.27 20.53 -11.39
C PHE A 12 32.44 20.35 -10.12
N ILE A 13 31.79 21.41 -9.62
CA ILE A 13 30.91 21.34 -8.45
C ILE A 13 29.48 20.92 -8.85
N LEU A 14 29.11 21.03 -10.13
CA LEU A 14 27.79 20.62 -10.62
C LEU A 14 27.63 19.09 -10.79
N LEU A 15 28.73 18.33 -10.83
CA LEU A 15 28.70 16.88 -11.09
C LEU A 15 28.71 15.99 -9.83
N THR A 16 28.95 16.55 -8.65
CA THR A 16 29.12 15.77 -7.41
C THR A 16 27.91 15.72 -6.49
N THR A 17 26.81 16.43 -6.81
CA THR A 17 25.54 16.31 -6.07
C THR A 17 24.63 15.19 -6.57
N CYS A 18 25.04 14.42 -7.59
CA CYS A 18 24.24 13.33 -8.16
C CYS A 18 24.48 11.94 -7.51
N LEU A 19 25.19 11.86 -6.38
CA LEU A 19 25.54 10.59 -5.72
C LEU A 19 24.84 10.35 -4.37
N SER A 20 24.00 11.28 -3.90
CA SER A 20 23.31 11.15 -2.61
C SER A 20 21.95 10.44 -2.66
N LEU A 21 21.62 9.73 -3.74
CA LEU A 21 20.42 8.89 -3.83
C LEU A 21 20.74 7.41 -4.07
N PHE A 22 21.85 6.90 -3.52
CA PHE A 22 21.91 5.47 -3.21
C PHE A 22 20.84 5.17 -2.17
N SER A 23 19.67 4.87 -2.73
CA SER A 23 18.49 4.29 -2.12
C SER A 23 18.90 3.47 -0.90
N CYS A 24 18.54 3.95 0.30
CA CYS A 24 18.36 3.08 1.44
C CYS A 24 17.29 2.07 1.03
N ASN A 25 17.71 0.99 0.38
CA ASN A 25 16.93 -0.20 0.26
C ASN A 25 16.92 -0.78 1.66
N ASN A 26 15.85 -0.50 2.40
CA ASN A 26 15.41 -1.45 3.39
C ASN A 26 14.96 -2.66 2.56
N ASP A 27 15.89 -3.56 2.27
CA ASP A 27 15.55 -4.87 1.76
C ASP A 27 14.63 -5.48 2.80
N ASN A 28 13.43 -5.84 2.35
CA ASN A 28 12.43 -6.41 3.21
C ASN A 28 12.60 -7.92 3.06
N ASP A 29 13.66 -8.46 3.68
CA ASP A 29 14.08 -9.87 3.58
C ASP A 29 12.97 -10.88 3.92
N ASN A 30 11.89 -10.40 4.53
CA ASN A 30 10.70 -11.15 4.89
C ASN A 30 9.78 -11.48 3.69
N TYR A 31 10.01 -10.91 2.51
CA TYR A 31 9.12 -11.07 1.36
C TYR A 31 9.83 -11.71 0.17
N PRO A 32 9.10 -12.49 -0.66
CA PRO A 32 9.63 -12.97 -1.93
C PRO A 32 10.16 -11.83 -2.79
N LYS A 33 11.15 -12.15 -3.64
CA LYS A 33 11.64 -11.20 -4.65
C LYS A 33 10.49 -10.70 -5.53
N ASP A 34 10.51 -9.42 -5.85
CA ASP A 34 9.47 -8.73 -6.61
C ASP A 34 8.06 -8.77 -5.96
N TYR A 35 7.95 -9.03 -4.66
CA TYR A 35 6.66 -9.03 -3.97
C TYR A 35 6.00 -7.67 -4.06
N VAL A 36 4.71 -7.66 -4.46
CA VAL A 36 3.84 -6.49 -4.33
C VAL A 36 2.50 -6.92 -3.76
N GLY A 37 2.14 -6.34 -2.62
CA GLY A 37 0.96 -6.78 -1.87
C GLY A 37 0.81 -6.05 -0.55
N PHE A 38 -0.04 -6.58 0.33
CA PHE A 38 -0.21 -6.01 1.66
C PHE A 38 1.08 -6.08 2.48
N GLU A 39 1.36 -5.02 3.25
CA GLU A 39 2.46 -5.02 4.23
C GLU A 39 2.24 -6.08 5.31
N LYS A 40 1.00 -6.33 5.71
CA LYS A 40 0.64 -7.35 6.70
C LYS A 40 -0.33 -8.34 6.08
N SER A 41 -0.16 -9.62 6.39
CA SER A 41 -1.09 -10.69 6.00
C SER A 41 -2.26 -10.81 6.97
N THR A 42 -2.10 -10.33 8.21
CA THR A 42 -3.15 -10.35 9.23
C THR A 42 -3.22 -9.05 10.02
N ARG A 43 -4.41 -8.68 10.48
CA ARG A 43 -4.65 -7.61 11.45
C ARG A 43 -5.81 -7.97 12.37
N THR A 44 -5.77 -7.49 13.60
CA THR A 44 -6.94 -7.44 14.49
C THR A 44 -7.34 -5.99 14.66
N VAL A 45 -8.64 -5.70 14.56
CA VAL A 45 -9.20 -4.36 14.77
C VAL A 45 -10.34 -4.47 15.78
N GLU A 46 -10.26 -3.67 16.82
CA GLU A 46 -11.34 -3.51 17.79
C GLU A 46 -12.23 -2.35 17.36
N CYS A 47 -13.54 -2.57 17.40
CA CYS A 47 -14.55 -1.62 16.97
C CYS A 47 -15.63 -1.47 18.05
N ASP A 48 -16.10 -0.25 18.27
CA ASP A 48 -17.25 0.01 19.14
C ASP A 48 -18.56 -0.47 18.46
N LYS A 49 -19.38 -1.25 19.16
CA LYS A 49 -20.71 -1.68 18.67
C LYS A 49 -21.64 -0.53 18.28
N ASN A 50 -21.46 0.65 18.86
CA ASN A 50 -22.25 1.85 18.62
C ASN A 50 -21.70 2.70 17.47
N GLN A 51 -20.53 2.37 16.93
CA GLN A 51 -19.93 3.06 15.80
C GLN A 51 -20.57 2.58 14.49
N SER A 52 -21.18 3.51 13.74
CA SER A 52 -21.77 3.22 12.43
C SER A 52 -20.73 2.91 11.37
N GLU A 53 -19.62 3.65 11.38
CA GLU A 53 -18.53 3.55 10.41
C GLU A 53 -17.19 3.81 11.10
N SER A 54 -16.17 3.01 10.75
CA SER A 54 -14.77 3.19 11.15
C SER A 54 -13.87 3.10 9.92
N GLU A 55 -12.71 3.75 9.97
CA GLU A 55 -11.74 3.73 8.88
C GLU A 55 -10.48 2.97 9.29
N LEU A 56 -9.98 2.11 8.40
CA LEU A 56 -8.71 1.41 8.57
C LEU A 56 -7.78 1.72 7.41
N GLN A 57 -6.63 2.31 7.71
CA GLN A 57 -5.57 2.51 6.72
C GLN A 57 -4.83 1.19 6.47
N ILE A 58 -4.76 0.77 5.20
CA ILE A 58 -3.99 -0.39 4.75
C ILE A 58 -2.83 0.08 3.88
N LYS A 59 -1.67 -0.57 4.03
CA LYS A 59 -0.45 -0.27 3.28
C LYS A 59 -0.15 -1.39 2.30
N ILE A 60 0.02 -1.02 1.03
CA ILE A 60 0.51 -1.87 -0.04
C ILE A 60 1.99 -1.55 -0.22
N ILE A 61 2.83 -2.57 -0.28
CA ILE A 61 4.29 -2.45 -0.45
C ILE A 61 4.75 -3.17 -1.71
N ALA A 62 5.86 -2.70 -2.26
CA ALA A 62 6.67 -3.37 -3.25
C ALA A 62 8.10 -3.53 -2.70
N THR A 63 8.75 -4.68 -2.91
CA THR A 63 10.15 -4.88 -2.51
C THR A 63 11.09 -3.96 -3.28
N ASP A 64 10.79 -3.74 -4.56
CA ASP A 64 11.62 -3.01 -5.50
C ASP A 64 10.95 -1.72 -5.96
N LYS A 65 11.74 -0.64 -6.03
CA LYS A 65 11.32 0.61 -6.66
C LYS A 65 11.12 0.37 -8.17
N SER A 66 10.17 1.08 -8.75
CA SER A 66 9.96 1.10 -10.20
C SER A 66 10.17 2.50 -10.76
N LYS A 67 10.55 2.57 -12.04
CA LYS A 67 10.55 3.84 -12.79
C LYS A 67 9.16 4.22 -13.31
N GLU A 68 8.20 3.31 -13.19
CA GLU A 68 6.82 3.47 -13.66
C GLU A 68 5.84 3.34 -12.49
N ASP A 69 4.65 3.93 -12.66
CA ASP A 69 3.54 3.74 -11.74
C ASP A 69 3.07 2.28 -11.81
N ARG A 70 2.84 1.67 -10.64
CA ARG A 70 2.41 0.27 -10.52
C ARG A 70 1.06 0.21 -9.81
N THR A 71 0.05 -0.29 -10.51
CA THR A 71 -1.34 -0.35 -10.03
C THR A 71 -1.74 -1.74 -9.58
N VAL A 72 -2.21 -1.87 -8.34
CA VAL A 72 -2.83 -3.10 -7.82
C VAL A 72 -4.35 -2.96 -7.81
N LEU A 73 -5.04 -4.07 -8.02
CA LEU A 73 -6.47 -4.18 -7.81
C LEU A 73 -6.74 -4.85 -6.47
N LEU A 74 -7.53 -4.17 -5.64
CA LEU A 74 -8.05 -4.69 -4.38
C LEU A 74 -9.44 -5.27 -4.61
N ALA A 75 -9.72 -6.41 -4.00
CA ALA A 75 -11.05 -7.00 -4.02
C ALA A 75 -11.44 -7.60 -2.67
N THR A 76 -12.74 -7.60 -2.42
CA THR A 76 -13.39 -8.34 -1.33
C THR A 76 -14.04 -9.60 -1.91
N PRO A 77 -14.14 -10.71 -1.16
CA PRO A 77 -14.96 -11.84 -1.54
C PRO A 77 -16.40 -11.41 -1.86
N ALA A 78 -17.04 -12.14 -2.78
CA ALA A 78 -18.46 -11.95 -3.03
C ALA A 78 -19.27 -12.24 -1.75
N LEU A 79 -20.18 -11.33 -1.41
CA LEU A 79 -21.07 -11.52 -0.27
C LEU A 79 -22.22 -12.45 -0.67
N PRO A 80 -22.63 -13.38 0.23
CA PRO A 80 -23.86 -14.14 0.04
C PRO A 80 -25.07 -13.20 -0.10
N ALA A 81 -26.06 -13.63 -0.90
CA ALA A 81 -27.29 -12.88 -1.09
C ALA A 81 -27.98 -12.58 0.26
N GLY A 82 -28.43 -11.34 0.44
CA GLY A 82 -29.10 -10.88 1.65
C GLY A 82 -28.19 -10.43 2.79
N GLN A 83 -26.86 -10.53 2.66
CA GLN A 83 -25.92 -10.01 3.67
C GLN A 83 -25.49 -8.57 3.36
N ALA A 84 -25.58 -7.71 4.37
CA ALA A 84 -25.05 -6.36 4.28
C ALA A 84 -23.51 -6.37 4.40
N PRO A 85 -22.79 -5.56 3.61
CA PRO A 85 -21.33 -5.46 3.72
C PRO A 85 -20.93 -4.89 5.08
N ILE A 86 -20.03 -5.60 5.78
CA ILE A 86 -19.37 -5.12 7.01
C ILE A 86 -18.07 -4.36 6.71
N MET A 87 -17.67 -4.30 5.44
CA MET A 87 -16.57 -3.47 4.95
C MET A 87 -16.90 -2.89 3.57
N LYS A 88 -16.22 -1.81 3.20
CA LYS A 88 -16.18 -1.29 1.83
C LYS A 88 -14.79 -0.74 1.51
N LEU A 89 -14.27 -1.08 0.32
CA LEU A 89 -13.10 -0.41 -0.23
C LEU A 89 -13.48 1.02 -0.63
N THR A 90 -12.73 2.03 -0.19
CA THR A 90 -12.95 3.39 -0.72
C THR A 90 -12.52 3.47 -2.18
N GLU A 91 -11.44 2.77 -2.52
CA GLU A 91 -10.91 2.63 -3.87
C GLU A 91 -10.53 1.18 -4.15
N ALA A 92 -10.90 0.68 -5.32
CA ALA A 92 -10.50 -0.65 -5.75
C ALA A 92 -9.10 -0.67 -6.38
N LYS A 93 -8.64 0.45 -6.96
CA LYS A 93 -7.34 0.54 -7.62
C LYS A 93 -6.40 1.40 -6.79
N VAL A 94 -5.26 0.83 -6.39
CA VAL A 94 -4.23 1.56 -5.63
C VAL A 94 -2.98 1.64 -6.47
N THR A 95 -2.41 2.84 -6.60
CA THR A 95 -1.21 3.08 -7.42
C THR A 95 -0.01 3.36 -6.51
N ILE A 96 1.03 2.52 -6.61
CA ILE A 96 2.36 2.84 -6.08
C ILE A 96 3.05 3.69 -7.14
N LYS A 97 3.35 4.94 -6.78
CA LYS A 97 3.99 5.89 -7.70
C LYS A 97 5.41 5.50 -8.06
N ALA A 98 5.85 5.86 -9.26
CA ALA A 98 7.24 5.73 -9.68
C ALA A 98 8.21 6.27 -8.60
N GLY A 99 9.28 5.53 -8.34
CA GLY A 99 10.28 5.82 -7.31
C GLY A 99 9.87 5.45 -5.87
N GLN A 100 8.59 5.11 -5.63
CA GLN A 100 8.09 4.72 -4.30
C GLN A 100 8.07 3.20 -4.12
N LYS A 101 8.13 2.77 -2.86
CA LYS A 101 7.99 1.35 -2.45
C LYS A 101 6.64 1.05 -1.79
N SER A 102 5.76 2.04 -1.62
CA SER A 102 4.48 1.81 -0.98
C SER A 102 3.42 2.84 -1.37
N ALA A 103 2.16 2.43 -1.21
CA ALA A 103 1.01 3.31 -1.21
C ALA A 103 0.08 2.91 -0.06
N THR A 104 -0.71 3.85 0.44
CA THR A 104 -1.72 3.57 1.46
C THR A 104 -3.10 3.89 0.91
N THR A 105 -4.08 3.07 1.28
CA THR A 105 -5.49 3.37 1.03
C THR A 105 -6.29 3.15 2.30
N ILE A 106 -7.53 3.62 2.31
CA ILE A 106 -8.45 3.52 3.43
C ILE A 106 -9.53 2.49 3.07
N ILE A 107 -9.93 1.70 4.06
CA ILE A 107 -11.15 0.90 3.95
C ILE A 107 -12.12 1.36 5.02
N LYS A 108 -13.41 1.28 4.70
CA LYS A 108 -14.49 1.54 5.64
C LYS A 108 -14.93 0.23 6.26
N LEU A 109 -15.15 0.23 7.56
CA LEU A 109 -15.69 -0.86 8.36
C LEU A 109 -17.04 -0.43 8.91
N TYR A 110 -17.98 -1.37 9.05
CA TYR A 110 -19.32 -1.09 9.55
C TYR A 110 -19.64 -1.94 10.78
N PRO A 111 -19.14 -1.56 11.98
CA PRO A 111 -19.30 -2.37 13.20
C PRO A 111 -20.75 -2.67 13.56
N LYS A 112 -21.67 -1.70 13.38
CA LYS A 112 -23.12 -1.90 13.58
C LYS A 112 -23.74 -2.99 12.70
N LYS A 113 -23.15 -3.28 11.54
CA LYS A 113 -23.63 -4.30 10.60
C LYS A 113 -23.07 -5.69 10.89
N MET A 114 -22.14 -5.81 11.84
CA MET A 114 -21.59 -7.11 12.25
C MET A 114 -22.65 -7.94 12.97
N VAL A 115 -22.81 -9.18 12.51
CA VAL A 115 -23.76 -10.14 13.12
C VAL A 115 -23.13 -10.77 14.36
N LEU A 116 -21.86 -11.18 14.27
CA LEU A 116 -21.14 -11.81 15.38
C LEU A 116 -20.30 -10.80 16.16
N LYS A 117 -19.91 -11.15 17.39
CA LYS A 117 -18.93 -10.36 18.18
C LYS A 117 -17.54 -10.34 17.53
N GLN A 118 -17.19 -11.39 16.79
CA GLN A 118 -15.94 -11.49 16.05
C GLN A 118 -16.20 -12.00 14.64
N GLN A 119 -15.63 -11.35 13.63
CA GLN A 119 -15.78 -11.74 12.23
C GLN A 119 -14.47 -11.52 11.47
N ASN A 120 -14.09 -12.51 10.65
CA ASN A 120 -12.95 -12.38 9.75
C ASN A 120 -13.41 -11.77 8.43
N ILE A 121 -12.60 -10.87 7.91
CA ILE A 121 -12.73 -10.33 6.57
C ILE A 121 -11.44 -10.55 5.82
N THR A 122 -11.53 -10.96 4.56
CA THR A 122 -10.35 -11.15 3.71
C THR A 122 -10.38 -10.15 2.57
N LEU A 123 -9.23 -9.54 2.29
CA LEU A 123 -8.97 -8.74 1.10
C LEU A 123 -7.95 -9.45 0.23
N SER A 124 -8.12 -9.35 -1.09
CA SER A 124 -7.08 -9.71 -2.06
C SER A 124 -6.46 -8.47 -2.68
N CYS A 125 -5.18 -8.57 -3.04
CA CYS A 125 -4.43 -7.57 -3.76
C CYS A 125 -3.74 -8.24 -4.93
N THR A 126 -4.08 -7.81 -6.15
CA THR A 126 -3.60 -8.40 -7.40
C THR A 126 -2.85 -7.35 -8.22
N PRO A 127 -1.53 -7.50 -8.42
CA PRO A 127 -0.76 -6.67 -9.37
C PRO A 127 -1.38 -6.69 -10.77
N GLN A 128 -1.46 -5.54 -11.45
CA GLN A 128 -2.09 -5.44 -12.77
C GLN A 128 -1.10 -5.40 -13.95
N TRP A 129 0.18 -5.17 -13.69
CA TRP A 129 1.22 -5.00 -14.72
C TRP A 129 2.07 -6.26 -14.93
N LYS A 130 1.81 -7.32 -14.16
CA LYS A 130 2.50 -8.60 -14.25
C LYS A 130 1.61 -9.71 -13.72
N GLU A 131 1.86 -10.93 -14.19
CA GLU A 131 1.45 -12.11 -13.44
C GLU A 131 2.23 -12.12 -12.11
N GLY A 132 1.51 -12.22 -11.01
CA GLY A 132 2.07 -12.16 -9.68
C GLY A 132 1.18 -12.85 -8.68
N SER A 133 1.76 -13.32 -7.59
CA SER A 133 1.01 -13.95 -6.52
C SER A 133 0.01 -12.95 -5.94
N VAL A 134 -1.26 -13.39 -5.85
CA VAL A 134 -2.29 -12.62 -5.17
C VAL A 134 -1.95 -12.57 -3.68
N SER A 135 -1.71 -11.37 -3.17
CA SER A 135 -1.51 -11.14 -1.74
C SER A 135 -2.86 -11.09 -1.03
N LYS A 136 -2.93 -11.61 0.19
CA LYS A 136 -4.15 -11.62 1.01
C LYS A 136 -3.91 -10.95 2.36
N LEU A 137 -4.89 -10.16 2.80
CA LEU A 137 -4.95 -9.58 4.14
C LEU A 137 -6.22 -10.09 4.83
N THR A 138 -6.05 -10.78 5.96
CA THR A 138 -7.15 -11.17 6.84
C THR A 138 -7.26 -10.20 8.00
N ILE A 139 -8.43 -9.60 8.18
CA ILE A 139 -8.74 -8.69 9.27
C ILE A 139 -9.74 -9.40 10.20
N LEU A 140 -9.31 -9.69 11.42
CA LEU A 140 -10.20 -10.08 12.50
C LEU A 140 -10.81 -8.83 13.11
N LEU A 141 -12.09 -8.58 12.84
CA LEU A 141 -12.86 -7.55 13.53
C LEU A 141 -13.40 -8.09 14.84
N LYS A 142 -13.16 -7.36 15.93
CA LYS A 142 -13.74 -7.61 17.25
C LYS A 142 -14.66 -6.44 17.61
N ARG A 143 -15.93 -6.74 17.85
CA ARG A 143 -16.93 -5.77 18.28
C ARG A 143 -17.03 -5.79 19.81
N ASN A 144 -16.68 -4.65 20.42
CA ASN A 144 -16.73 -4.42 21.86
C ASN A 144 -18.12 -3.94 22.29
#